data_AF-A0A1C3X9Y6-F1
#
_entry.id   AF-A0A1C3X9Y6-F1
#
_cell.length_a   1.000
_cell.length_b   1.000
_cell.length_c   1.000
_cell.angle_alpha   90.00
_cell.angle_beta   90.00
_cell.angle_gamma   90.00
#
_symmetry.space_group_name_H-M   'P 1'
#
loop_
_entity.id
_entity.type
_entity.pdbx_description
1 polymer ?
#
loop_
_entity_poly.entity_id
_entity_poly.type
_entity_poly.pdbx_seq_one_letter_code
_entity_poly.pdbx_strand_id
1 'polypeptide(L)'
;MGDVVYLENDADECSGEPKPKAAVMTISDADAIALYEFVQHVSIRCYDERFKDRGLIKSATLRQHLDRVREVLDGLLDYPQIEQFYYWSPPSDMLADQAEPELISAVADRPEVRFYSVGIYLAPDSIPVGMLEIAIDDETGEACGIVSMRGMTSAATWTKVGASLDDTIGIFVNAISFNEESRAEPSA
;
A
#
# COMPACT_ATOMS: atom_id res chain seq x y z
N MET A 1 29.32 5.86 5.90
CA MET A 1 29.33 4.38 5.96
C MET A 1 28.36 4.03 7.08
N GLY A 2 27.07 3.90 6.74
CA GLY A 2 26.01 3.68 7.72
C GLY A 2 25.93 2.20 8.05
N ASP A 3 25.90 1.87 9.34
CA ASP A 3 25.70 0.51 9.83
C ASP A 3 24.36 -0.02 9.33
N VAL A 4 24.45 -1.02 8.45
CA VAL A 4 23.31 -1.85 8.06
C VAL A 4 23.09 -2.81 9.21
N VAL A 5 22.09 -2.53 10.05
CA VAL A 5 21.58 -3.50 11.02
C VAL A 5 20.79 -4.52 10.22
N TYR A 6 21.47 -5.59 9.79
CA TYR A 6 20.79 -6.81 9.40
C TYR A 6 20.08 -7.30 10.66
N LEU A 7 18.76 -7.35 10.65
CA LEU A 7 18.04 -8.23 11.57
C LEU A 7 18.65 -9.60 11.35
N GLU A 8 19.28 -10.15 12.39
CA GLU A 8 19.87 -11.48 12.35
C GLU A 8 18.83 -12.40 11.71
N ASN A 9 19.27 -13.08 10.65
CA ASN A 9 18.49 -14.09 10.00
C ASN A 9 18.44 -15.24 11.01
N ASP A 10 17.51 -15.14 11.97
CA ASP A 10 16.94 -16.27 12.68
C ASP A 10 16.27 -17.11 11.59
N ALA A 11 17.10 -17.81 10.83
CA ALA A 11 16.72 -18.99 10.09
C ALA A 11 16.25 -19.97 11.15
N ASP A 12 15.01 -19.76 11.58
CA ASP A 12 14.25 -20.68 12.38
C ASP A 12 14.26 -21.98 11.56
N GLU A 13 15.12 -22.91 11.96
CA GLU A 13 15.11 -24.29 11.49
C GLU A 13 13.82 -24.96 11.99
N CYS A 14 12.65 -24.41 11.63
CA CYS A 14 11.38 -25.09 11.68
C CYS A 14 11.35 -26.13 10.55
N SER A 15 12.16 -27.17 10.69
CA SER A 15 12.26 -28.34 9.81
C SER A 15 10.98 -29.19 9.76
N GLY A 16 9.90 -28.75 10.42
CA GLY A 16 8.61 -29.40 10.40
C GLY A 16 7.66 -28.72 9.41
N GLU A 17 7.81 -28.99 8.11
CA GLU A 17 6.74 -28.65 7.17
C GLU A 17 5.42 -29.26 7.67
N PRO A 18 4.37 -28.45 7.88
CA PRO A 18 3.11 -28.95 8.40
C PRO A 18 2.51 -29.96 7.40
N LYS A 19 2.20 -31.17 7.89
CA LYS A 19 1.51 -32.20 7.10
C LYS A 19 0.00 -32.12 7.33
N PRO A 20 -0.83 -32.20 6.26
CA PRO A 20 -2.27 -32.28 6.41
C PRO A 20 -2.67 -33.45 7.31
N LYS A 21 -3.63 -33.23 8.23
CA LYS A 21 -4.18 -34.32 9.03
C LYS A 21 -5.02 -35.23 8.13
N ALA A 22 -4.78 -36.54 8.20
CA ALA A 22 -5.34 -37.54 7.28
C ALA A 22 -6.88 -37.70 7.28
N ALA A 23 -7.63 -36.98 8.13
CA ALA A 23 -9.08 -37.14 8.32
C ALA A 23 -9.90 -35.84 8.23
N VAL A 24 -9.25 -34.68 8.08
CA VAL A 24 -9.92 -33.36 7.97
C VAL A 24 -9.31 -32.66 6.76
N MET A 25 -9.79 -33.00 5.56
CA MET A 25 -9.25 -32.49 4.29
C MET A 25 -10.19 -31.51 3.58
N THR A 26 -11.29 -31.13 4.20
CA THR A 26 -12.29 -30.23 3.62
C THR A 26 -12.20 -28.87 4.29
N ILE A 27 -12.06 -27.82 3.49
CA ILE A 27 -12.23 -26.44 3.93
C ILE A 27 -13.74 -26.19 3.97
N SER A 28 -14.28 -25.84 5.14
CA SER A 28 -15.70 -25.46 5.23
C SER A 28 -15.93 -24.04 4.74
N ASP A 29 -17.18 -23.66 4.47
CA ASP A 29 -17.54 -22.29 4.10
C ASP A 29 -17.04 -21.27 5.14
N ALA A 30 -17.15 -21.60 6.43
CA ALA A 30 -16.65 -20.75 7.52
C ALA A 30 -15.12 -20.61 7.49
N ASP A 31 -14.40 -21.69 7.17
CA ASP A 31 -12.94 -21.66 7.04
C ASP A 31 -12.51 -20.82 5.82
N ALA A 32 -13.21 -20.96 4.69
CA ALA A 32 -12.95 -20.19 3.48
C ALA A 32 -13.17 -18.68 3.72
N ILE A 33 -14.25 -18.29 4.40
CA ILE A 33 -14.49 -16.89 4.78
C ILE A 33 -13.41 -16.37 5.74
N ALA A 34 -13.02 -17.16 6.76
CA ALA A 34 -11.96 -16.75 7.69
C ALA A 34 -10.61 -16.55 6.98
N LEU A 35 -10.27 -17.43 6.03
CA LEU A 35 -9.08 -17.29 5.20
C LEU A 35 -9.15 -16.05 4.29
N TYR A 36 -10.33 -15.77 3.72
CA TYR A 36 -10.55 -14.55 2.93
C TYR A 36 -10.35 -13.29 3.77
N GLU A 37 -10.96 -13.20 4.94
CA GLU A 37 -10.79 -12.06 5.86
C GLU A 37 -9.34 -11.88 6.28
N PHE A 38 -8.63 -12.98 6.54
CA PHE A 38 -7.20 -12.95 6.83
C PHE A 38 -6.38 -12.42 5.65
N VAL A 39 -6.62 -12.94 4.44
CA VAL A 39 -5.95 -12.49 3.22
C VAL A 39 -6.22 -11.01 3.00
N GLN A 40 -7.46 -10.54 3.14
CA GLN A 40 -7.83 -9.13 3.03
C GLN A 40 -7.07 -8.28 4.06
N HIS A 41 -7.04 -8.70 5.32
CA HIS A 41 -6.32 -7.99 6.37
C HIS A 41 -4.83 -7.87 6.05
N VAL A 42 -4.17 -8.97 5.70
CA VAL A 42 -2.73 -8.99 5.38
C VAL A 42 -2.46 -8.18 4.11
N SER A 43 -3.31 -8.30 3.10
CA SER A 43 -3.26 -7.56 1.84
C SER A 43 -3.30 -6.05 2.05
N ILE A 44 -4.12 -5.58 2.98
CA ILE A 44 -4.32 -4.15 3.22
C ILE A 44 -3.38 -3.59 4.28
N ARG A 45 -3.12 -4.33 5.36
CA ARG A 45 -2.52 -3.77 6.59
C ARG A 45 -1.11 -4.27 6.90
N CYS A 46 -0.68 -5.39 6.33
CA CYS A 46 0.62 -5.97 6.66
C CYS A 46 1.67 -5.60 5.60
N TYR A 47 2.82 -5.14 6.06
CA TYR A 47 3.95 -4.77 5.23
C TYR A 47 5.23 -5.26 5.91
N ASP A 48 6.11 -5.91 5.16
CA ASP A 48 7.30 -6.59 5.68
C ASP A 48 8.63 -6.03 5.12
N GLU A 49 8.56 -5.09 4.17
CA GLU A 49 9.72 -4.42 3.60
C GLU A 49 9.57 -2.89 3.61
N ARG A 50 10.70 -2.17 3.66
CA ARG A 50 10.78 -0.73 3.40
C ARG A 50 11.24 -0.49 1.96
N PHE A 51 10.53 0.36 1.23
CA PHE A 51 10.94 0.77 -0.11
C PHE A 51 11.77 2.06 -0.06
N LYS A 52 13.08 1.94 -0.29
CA LYS A 52 14.01 3.07 -0.46
C LYS A 52 13.85 4.18 0.60
N ASP A 53 13.58 3.81 1.85
CA ASP A 53 13.33 4.72 2.98
C ASP A 53 12.08 5.64 2.86
N ARG A 54 11.24 5.45 1.83
CA ARG A 54 10.09 6.32 1.51
C ARG A 54 8.73 5.63 1.65
N GLY A 55 8.66 4.44 2.23
CA GLY A 55 7.37 3.77 2.44
C GLY A 55 7.47 2.30 2.80
N LEU A 56 6.31 1.74 3.13
CA LEU A 56 6.14 0.32 3.46
C LEU A 56 5.64 -0.43 2.22
N ILE A 57 6.28 -1.54 1.88
CA ILE A 57 5.87 -2.43 0.78
C ILE A 57 5.78 -3.87 1.26
N LYS A 58 5.16 -4.72 0.45
CA LYS A 58 5.16 -6.16 0.65
C LYS A 58 6.31 -6.78 -0.13
N SER A 59 7.08 -7.66 0.51
CA SER A 59 8.14 -8.42 -0.15
C SER A 59 7.60 -9.24 -1.33
N ALA A 60 8.48 -9.64 -2.22
CA ALA A 60 8.12 -10.58 -3.29
C ALA A 60 7.58 -11.91 -2.71
N THR A 61 8.17 -12.37 -1.61
CA THR A 61 7.78 -13.60 -0.91
C THR A 61 6.38 -13.50 -0.31
N LEU A 62 6.08 -12.43 0.43
CA LEU A 62 4.75 -12.22 1.01
C LEU A 62 3.67 -12.12 -0.09
N ARG A 63 3.95 -11.40 -1.18
CA ARG A 63 3.05 -11.34 -2.34
C ARG A 63 2.79 -12.72 -2.93
N GLN A 64 3.85 -13.51 -3.16
CA GLN A 64 3.71 -14.88 -3.68
C GLN A 64 2.85 -15.76 -2.76
N HIS A 65 3.01 -15.65 -1.44
CA HIS A 65 2.18 -16.41 -0.51
C HIS A 65 0.71 -15.97 -0.54
N LEU A 66 0.44 -14.66 -0.60
CA LEU A 66 -0.92 -14.15 -0.74
C LEU A 66 -1.58 -14.62 -2.03
N ASP A 67 -0.86 -14.58 -3.15
CA ASP A 67 -1.35 -15.03 -4.45
C ASP A 67 -1.70 -16.53 -4.43
N ARG A 68 -0.85 -17.37 -3.81
CA ARG A 68 -1.15 -18.80 -3.65
C ARG A 68 -2.40 -19.07 -2.81
N VAL A 69 -2.66 -18.27 -1.78
CA VAL A 69 -3.88 -18.43 -0.96
C VAL A 69 -5.11 -17.93 -1.74
N ARG A 70 -4.99 -16.84 -2.51
CA ARG A 70 -6.06 -16.34 -3.40
C ARG A 70 -6.46 -17.40 -4.43
N GLU A 71 -5.49 -18.05 -5.07
CA GLU A 71 -5.76 -19.16 -6.01
C GLU A 71 -6.57 -20.30 -5.38
N VAL A 72 -6.33 -20.63 -4.09
CA VAL A 72 -7.13 -21.62 -3.37
C VAL A 72 -8.54 -21.11 -3.11
N LEU A 73 -8.68 -19.86 -2.67
CA LEU A 73 -9.98 -19.26 -2.37
C LEU A 73 -10.83 -19.07 -3.63
N ASP A 74 -10.24 -18.81 -4.79
CA ASP A 74 -10.94 -18.70 -6.09
C ASP A 74 -11.64 -20.01 -6.49
N GLY A 75 -11.14 -21.15 -6.00
CA GLY A 75 -11.81 -22.45 -6.16
C GLY A 75 -12.91 -22.73 -5.14
N LEU A 76 -13.06 -21.89 -4.10
CA LEU A 76 -13.94 -22.13 -2.95
C LEU A 76 -15.03 -21.06 -2.76
N LEU A 77 -14.77 -19.82 -3.17
CA LEU A 77 -15.63 -18.67 -2.92
C LEU A 77 -16.12 -18.02 -4.22
N ASP A 78 -17.40 -17.71 -4.25
CA ASP A 78 -17.96 -16.78 -5.22
C ASP A 78 -17.78 -15.36 -4.68
N TYR A 79 -16.79 -14.63 -5.20
CA TYR A 79 -16.59 -13.25 -4.80
C TYR A 79 -17.67 -12.33 -5.38
N PRO A 80 -18.24 -11.43 -4.57
CA PRO A 80 -18.99 -10.31 -5.13
C PRO A 80 -18.05 -9.47 -6.01
N GLN A 81 -18.57 -8.89 -7.09
CA GLN A 81 -17.81 -7.89 -7.83
C GLN A 81 -17.58 -6.69 -6.90
N ILE A 82 -16.35 -6.55 -6.41
CA ILE A 82 -15.93 -5.40 -5.62
C ILE A 82 -15.49 -4.33 -6.61
N GLU A 83 -16.09 -3.14 -6.52
CA GLU A 83 -15.59 -1.98 -7.26
C GLU A 83 -14.15 -1.71 -6.86
N GLN A 84 -13.27 -1.54 -7.85
CA GLN A 84 -11.88 -1.21 -7.60
C GLN A 84 -11.80 0.15 -6.88
N PHE A 85 -11.02 0.20 -5.80
CA PHE A 85 -10.76 1.43 -5.06
C PHE A 85 -9.29 1.54 -4.70
N TYR A 86 -8.81 2.78 -4.50
CA TYR A 86 -7.45 3.04 -4.06
C TYR A 86 -7.42 3.05 -2.54
N TYR A 87 -6.38 2.43 -1.98
CA TYR A 87 -6.06 2.52 -0.57
C TYR A 87 -4.57 2.81 -0.42
N TRP A 88 -4.15 3.17 0.79
CA TRP A 88 -2.78 3.57 1.04
C TRP A 88 -2.15 2.83 2.22
N SER A 89 -0.82 2.74 2.21
CA SER A 89 -0.06 2.29 3.36
C SER A 89 -0.12 3.31 4.50
N PRO A 90 0.18 2.90 5.74
CA PRO A 90 0.45 3.84 6.81
C PRO A 90 1.50 4.89 6.39
N PRO A 91 1.36 6.16 6.82
CA PRO A 91 2.33 7.20 6.53
C PRO A 91 3.67 6.92 7.18
N SER A 92 4.73 7.16 6.42
CA SER A 92 6.11 7.14 6.88
C SER A 92 6.68 8.56 6.89
N ASP A 93 7.32 8.95 7.99
CA ASP A 93 8.05 10.21 8.07
C ASP A 93 9.13 10.27 6.98
N MET A 94 9.33 11.46 6.41
CA MET A 94 10.30 11.69 5.34
C MET A 94 11.09 12.97 5.64
N LEU A 95 12.38 12.99 5.29
CA LEU A 95 13.18 14.21 5.37
C LEU A 95 12.89 15.14 4.17
N ALA A 96 13.01 16.45 4.37
CA ALA A 96 12.72 17.42 3.32
C ALA A 96 13.55 17.23 2.05
N ASP A 97 14.82 16.79 2.17
CA ASP A 97 15.72 16.54 1.05
C ASP A 97 15.44 15.22 0.32
N GLN A 98 14.56 14.38 0.87
CA GLN A 98 14.11 13.14 0.24
C GLN A 98 12.83 13.33 -0.58
N ALA A 99 12.09 14.43 -0.38
CA ALA A 99 10.86 14.70 -1.11
C ALA A 99 11.10 14.99 -2.61
N GLU A 100 10.05 14.84 -3.41
CA GLU A 100 10.04 15.24 -4.82
C GLU A 100 10.43 16.72 -4.97
N PRO A 101 11.34 17.09 -5.89
CA PRO A 101 11.85 18.46 -6.03
C PRO A 101 10.76 19.51 -6.24
N GLU A 102 9.66 19.14 -6.90
CA GLU A 102 8.52 20.02 -7.10
C GLU A 102 7.77 20.30 -5.78
N LEU A 103 7.62 19.28 -4.92
CA LEU A 103 7.03 19.45 -3.59
C LEU A 103 7.92 20.35 -2.71
N ILE A 104 9.23 20.13 -2.73
CA ILE A 104 10.20 20.99 -1.99
C ILE A 104 10.08 22.44 -2.44
N SER A 105 10.01 22.66 -3.77
CA SER A 105 9.89 23.99 -4.35
C SER A 105 8.58 24.67 -3.97
N ALA A 106 7.49 23.90 -3.92
CA ALA A 106 6.16 24.41 -3.59
C ALA A 106 6.04 24.88 -2.13
N VAL A 107 6.83 24.32 -1.21
CA VAL A 107 6.79 24.64 0.23
C VAL A 107 8.01 25.42 0.72
N ALA A 108 8.88 25.89 -0.18
CA ALA A 108 10.17 26.49 0.16
C ALA A 108 10.06 27.78 1.01
N ASP A 109 8.90 28.45 0.99
CA ASP A 109 8.61 29.63 1.79
C ASP A 109 7.99 29.30 3.17
N ARG A 110 7.79 28.02 3.47
CA ARG A 110 7.19 27.54 4.74
C ARG A 110 8.27 26.93 5.66
N PRO A 111 8.54 27.53 6.82
CA PRO A 111 9.66 27.12 7.67
C PRO A 111 9.37 25.87 8.53
N GLU A 112 8.10 25.56 8.81
CA GLU A 112 7.69 24.48 9.71
C GLU A 112 6.75 23.48 9.01
N VAL A 113 7.31 22.77 8.01
CA VAL A 113 6.60 21.70 7.29
C VAL A 113 7.12 20.31 7.68
N ARG A 114 6.19 19.39 7.92
CA ARG A 114 6.48 17.97 8.13
C ARG A 114 6.18 17.17 6.86
N PHE A 115 7.13 16.35 6.42
CA PHE A 115 6.97 15.55 5.22
C PHE A 115 6.62 14.11 5.54
N TYR A 116 5.68 13.56 4.78
CA TYR A 116 5.24 12.18 4.86
C TYR A 116 5.20 11.56 3.47
N SER A 117 5.27 10.24 3.45
CA SER A 117 5.14 9.43 2.24
C SER A 117 4.22 8.24 2.50
N VAL A 118 3.39 7.91 1.50
CA VAL A 118 2.54 6.72 1.51
C VAL A 118 2.59 6.01 0.16
N GLY A 119 2.57 4.69 0.17
CA GLY A 119 2.33 3.88 -1.01
C GLY A 119 0.84 3.81 -1.31
N ILE A 120 0.48 3.95 -2.60
CA ILE A 120 -0.89 3.85 -3.10
C ILE A 120 -1.06 2.49 -3.78
N TYR A 121 -2.15 1.81 -3.46
CA TYR A 121 -2.47 0.45 -3.91
C TYR A 121 -3.87 0.38 -4.48
N LEU A 122 -4.07 -0.52 -5.45
CA LEU A 122 -5.38 -0.86 -5.99
C LEU A 122 -5.95 -2.07 -5.25
N ALA A 123 -7.13 -1.93 -4.66
CA ALA A 123 -7.91 -3.04 -4.14
C ALA A 123 -8.74 -3.70 -5.26
N PRO A 124 -9.04 -5.01 -5.15
CA PRO A 124 -8.69 -5.91 -4.04
C PRO A 124 -7.29 -6.54 -4.16
N ASP A 125 -6.61 -6.39 -5.30
CA ASP A 125 -5.43 -7.19 -5.64
C ASP A 125 -4.14 -6.75 -4.93
N SER A 126 -4.17 -5.62 -4.22
CA SER A 126 -2.99 -4.99 -3.58
C SER A 126 -1.90 -4.62 -4.57
N ILE A 127 -2.28 -4.27 -5.79
CA ILE A 127 -1.33 -3.87 -6.83
C ILE A 127 -0.76 -2.50 -6.45
N PRO A 128 0.57 -2.36 -6.26
CA PRO A 128 1.18 -1.05 -6.06
C PRO A 128 1.01 -0.22 -7.33
N VAL A 129 0.40 0.97 -7.20
CA VAL A 129 0.10 1.85 -8.34
C VAL A 129 0.91 3.15 -8.32
N GLY A 130 1.39 3.55 -7.16
CA GLY A 130 2.20 4.76 -7.01
C GLY A 130 2.49 5.13 -5.57
N MET A 131 2.87 6.39 -5.40
CA MET A 131 3.21 7.01 -4.12
C MET A 131 2.52 8.38 -4.03
N LEU A 132 2.14 8.77 -2.82
CA LEU A 132 1.83 10.15 -2.47
C LEU A 132 2.92 10.63 -1.50
N GLU A 133 3.51 11.77 -1.82
CA GLU A 133 4.35 12.53 -0.91
C GLU A 133 3.61 13.81 -0.51
N ILE A 134 3.61 14.13 0.79
CA ILE A 134 2.81 15.21 1.35
C ILE A 134 3.62 16.00 2.37
N ALA A 135 3.52 17.33 2.32
CA ALA A 135 4.05 18.27 3.28
C ALA A 135 2.89 18.90 4.06
N ILE A 136 2.94 18.85 5.38
CA ILE A 136 1.93 19.43 6.28
C ILE A 136 2.52 20.67 6.94
N ASP A 137 1.87 21.81 6.73
CA ASP A 137 2.14 23.08 7.41
C ASP A 137 1.19 23.20 8.61
N ASP A 138 1.73 22.95 9.81
CA ASP A 138 0.97 22.96 11.06
C ASP A 138 0.55 24.37 11.49
N GLU A 139 1.25 25.40 11.03
CA GLU A 139 0.97 26.81 11.37
C GLU A 139 -0.30 27.29 10.68
N THR A 140 -0.46 26.94 9.41
CA THR A 140 -1.57 27.40 8.56
C THR A 140 -2.69 26.39 8.39
N GLY A 141 -2.47 25.13 8.81
CA GLY A 141 -3.41 24.03 8.62
C GLY A 141 -3.60 23.69 7.14
N GLU A 142 -2.54 23.82 6.36
CA GLU A 142 -2.51 23.53 4.92
C GLU A 142 -1.61 22.33 4.65
N ALA A 143 -1.95 21.59 3.60
CA ALA A 143 -1.17 20.46 3.13
C ALA A 143 -0.87 20.64 1.64
N CYS A 144 0.36 20.37 1.25
CA CYS A 144 0.79 20.31 -0.14
C CYS A 144 1.13 18.87 -0.48
N GLY A 145 0.55 18.30 -1.52
CA GLY A 145 0.76 16.90 -1.90
C GLY A 145 1.09 16.73 -3.37
N ILE A 146 1.86 15.70 -3.67
CA ILE A 146 2.24 15.29 -5.02
C ILE A 146 2.07 13.77 -5.17
N VAL A 147 1.42 13.36 -6.25
CA VAL A 147 1.12 11.95 -6.53
C VAL A 147 1.96 11.48 -7.71
N SER A 148 2.73 10.42 -7.51
CA SER A 148 3.55 9.77 -8.55
C SER A 148 2.98 8.38 -8.84
N MET A 149 2.40 8.18 -10.03
CA MET A 149 1.76 6.93 -10.46
C MET A 149 2.15 6.56 -11.89
N ARG A 150 2.52 5.29 -12.10
CA ARG A 150 2.78 4.72 -13.45
C ARG A 150 3.69 5.58 -14.35
N GLY A 151 4.70 6.23 -13.76
CA GLY A 151 5.65 7.08 -14.49
C GLY A 151 5.16 8.50 -14.80
N MET A 152 3.99 8.88 -14.28
CA MET A 152 3.48 10.25 -14.28
C MET A 152 3.51 10.80 -12.86
N THR A 153 3.89 12.06 -12.73
CA THR A 153 3.86 12.79 -11.45
C THR A 153 2.92 13.97 -11.62
N SER A 154 1.97 14.13 -10.69
CA SER A 154 1.05 15.26 -10.66
C SER A 154 1.80 16.55 -10.34
N ALA A 155 1.18 17.70 -10.59
CA ALA A 155 1.68 18.94 -10.01
C ALA A 155 1.50 18.93 -8.48
N ALA A 156 2.36 19.67 -7.77
CA ALA A 156 2.18 19.91 -6.35
C ALA A 156 0.88 20.70 -6.11
N THR A 157 0.00 20.17 -5.25
CA THR A 157 -1.34 20.70 -5.05
C THR A 157 -1.58 21.00 -3.58
N TRP A 158 -2.10 22.20 -3.30
CA TRP A 158 -2.45 22.64 -1.96
C TRP A 158 -3.90 22.33 -1.60
N THR A 159 -4.13 21.94 -0.36
CA THR A 159 -5.46 21.73 0.24
C THR A 159 -5.43 22.05 1.74
N LYS A 160 -6.60 22.05 2.37
CA LYS A 160 -6.70 22.12 3.84
C LYS A 160 -6.42 20.77 4.47
N VAL A 161 -5.75 20.78 5.62
CA VAL A 161 -5.54 19.58 6.44
C VAL A 161 -6.90 19.06 6.92
N GLY A 162 -7.09 17.74 6.86
CA GLY A 162 -8.27 17.06 7.37
C GLY A 162 -8.29 16.98 8.91
N ALA A 163 -9.23 16.23 9.47
CA ALA A 163 -9.27 16.01 10.92
C ALA A 163 -8.09 15.16 11.44
N SER A 164 -7.45 14.41 10.53
CA SER A 164 -6.25 13.62 10.79
C SER A 164 -5.34 13.59 9.56
N LEU A 165 -4.12 13.07 9.73
CA LEU A 165 -3.21 12.82 8.61
C LEU A 165 -3.81 11.83 7.60
N ASP A 166 -4.52 10.80 8.09
CA ASP A 166 -5.21 9.82 7.24
C ASP A 166 -6.32 10.46 6.41
N ASP A 167 -7.13 11.34 7.03
CA ASP A 167 -8.15 12.10 6.30
C ASP A 167 -7.52 13.01 5.23
N THR A 168 -6.37 13.61 5.56
CA THR A 168 -5.65 14.49 4.62
C THR A 168 -5.11 13.71 3.43
N ILE A 169 -4.52 12.53 3.67
CA ILE A 169 -4.08 11.61 2.61
C ILE A 169 -5.27 11.20 1.74
N GLY A 170 -6.42 10.89 2.37
CA GLY A 170 -7.66 10.56 1.69
C GLY A 170 -8.12 11.64 0.70
N ILE A 171 -7.95 12.92 1.02
CA ILE A 171 -8.30 14.02 0.09
C ILE A 171 -7.51 13.90 -1.23
N PHE A 172 -6.20 13.62 -1.15
CA PHE A 172 -5.36 13.48 -2.34
C PHE A 172 -5.64 12.17 -3.10
N VAL A 173 -5.72 11.05 -2.39
CA VAL A 173 -5.89 9.73 -3.03
C VAL A 173 -7.27 9.60 -3.69
N ASN A 174 -8.32 10.12 -3.06
CA ASN A 174 -9.67 10.06 -3.62
C ASN A 174 -9.87 11.00 -4.82
N ALA A 175 -8.97 11.97 -5.04
CA ALA A 175 -8.99 12.82 -6.23
C ALA A 175 -8.39 12.12 -7.47
N ILE A 176 -7.73 10.97 -7.30
CA ILE A 176 -7.16 10.18 -8.39
C ILE A 176 -8.30 9.50 -9.15
N SER A 177 -8.39 9.77 -10.46
CA SER A 177 -9.38 9.13 -11.32
C SER A 177 -8.96 7.71 -11.70
N PHE A 178 -9.89 6.76 -11.64
CA PHE A 178 -9.72 5.45 -12.25
C PHE A 178 -9.81 5.57 -13.77
N ASN A 179 -8.68 5.49 -14.47
CA ASN A 179 -8.72 5.27 -15.91
C ASN A 179 -8.80 3.76 -16.18
N GLU A 180 -9.96 3.30 -16.64
CA GLU A 180 -10.25 1.92 -17.09
C GLU A 180 -9.54 1.52 -18.40
N GLU A 181 -8.30 1.94 -18.63
CA GLU A 181 -7.68 1.83 -19.97
C GLU A 181 -7.02 0.47 -20.27
N SER A 182 -7.31 -0.60 -19.52
CA SER A 182 -6.74 -1.93 -19.81
C SER A 182 -7.72 -3.10 -19.88
N ARG A 183 -9.03 -2.85 -20.04
CA ARG A 183 -9.97 -3.91 -20.44
C ARG A 183 -10.06 -3.98 -21.96
N ALA A 184 -8.93 -4.25 -22.62
CA ALA A 184 -8.96 -4.72 -24.00
C ALA A 184 -9.49 -6.16 -23.97
N GLU A 185 -10.75 -6.34 -24.35
CA GLU A 185 -11.32 -7.67 -24.60
C GLU A 185 -10.45 -8.42 -25.62
N PRO A 186 -10.13 -9.71 -25.41
CA PRO A 186 -9.54 -10.50 -26.46
C PRO A 186 -10.57 -10.66 -27.59
N SER A 187 -10.30 -10.04 -28.74
CA SER A 187 -11.09 -10.23 -29.95
C SER A 187 -11.18 -11.73 -30.29
N ALA A 188 -12.42 -12.17 -30.50
CA ALA A 188 -12.81 -13.51 -30.90
C ALA A 188 -12.23 -13.96 -32.25
#